data_AF-A0AA38FMV8-F1
#
_entry.id   AF-A0AA38FMV8-F1
#
_cell.length_a   1.000
_cell.length_b   1.000
_cell.length_c   1.000
_cell.angle_alpha   90.00
_cell.angle_beta   90.00
_cell.angle_gamma   90.00
#
_symmetry.space_group_name_H-M   'P 1'
#
loop_
_entity.id
_entity.type
_entity.pdbx_description
1 polymer ?
#
loop_
_entity_poly.entity_id
_entity_poly.type
_entity_poly.pdbx_seq_one_letter_code
_entity_poly.pdbx_strand_id
1 'polypeptide(L)'
;PLKLGGEGQGTEQIMDRMLHERRLGFTMAPVVTFVLVMVLVSFEAAQAEVHAGRALMARIIDEPGEGNGDNAVELKMEDFNSTLLASPSSWAIVEFFAHWCPACRNYKPHYEKVARLFSGHNAAHPGIVFMTKVDCALK
;
A
#
# COMPACT_ATOMS: atom_id res chain seq x y z
N PRO A 1 -43.50 -35.63 33.77
CA PRO A 1 -42.25 -35.14 34.41
C PRO A 1 -41.17 -34.88 33.34
N LEU A 2 -40.76 -33.61 33.22
CA LEU A 2 -39.78 -33.00 32.28
C LEU A 2 -38.46 -33.80 32.16
N LYS A 3 -37.70 -33.81 31.05
CA LYS A 3 -36.86 -32.74 30.42
C LYS A 3 -36.14 -33.37 29.17
N LEU A 4 -36.05 -32.81 27.94
CA LEU A 4 -35.22 -31.72 27.32
C LEU A 4 -34.27 -32.24 26.20
N GLY A 5 -34.20 -31.52 25.06
CA GLY A 5 -33.15 -31.50 24.01
C GLY A 5 -33.49 -32.28 22.72
N GLY A 6 -33.68 -31.72 21.51
CA GLY A 6 -33.08 -30.56 20.80
C GLY A 6 -31.95 -31.08 19.89
N GLU A 7 -31.79 -30.85 18.59
CA GLU A 7 -32.31 -29.89 17.59
C GLU A 7 -31.78 -30.39 16.21
N GLY A 8 -32.48 -30.15 15.07
CA GLY A 8 -31.85 -30.33 13.74
C GLY A 8 -32.69 -30.87 12.57
N GLN A 9 -34.02 -30.87 12.63
CA GLN A 9 -34.91 -31.22 11.49
C GLN A 9 -35.43 -29.95 10.80
N GLY A 10 -34.64 -29.34 9.92
CA GLY A 10 -35.08 -28.14 9.19
C GLY A 10 -34.23 -27.69 8.01
N THR A 11 -33.02 -28.23 7.83
CA THR A 11 -32.06 -27.70 6.84
C THR A 11 -32.02 -28.47 5.52
N GLU A 12 -32.47 -29.73 5.47
CA GLU A 12 -32.44 -30.52 4.22
C GLU A 12 -33.53 -30.11 3.21
N GLN A 13 -34.74 -29.77 3.65
CA GLN A 13 -35.82 -29.38 2.71
C GLN A 13 -35.66 -27.98 2.09
N ILE A 14 -34.84 -27.10 2.68
CA ILE A 14 -34.55 -25.77 2.11
C ILE A 14 -33.54 -25.90 0.94
N MET A 15 -32.62 -26.86 1.03
CA MET A 15 -31.60 -27.11 0.00
C MET A 15 -32.22 -27.61 -1.32
N ASP A 16 -33.22 -28.49 -1.25
CA ASP A 16 -33.87 -29.04 -2.44
C ASP A 16 -34.78 -28.02 -3.16
N ARG A 17 -35.39 -27.08 -2.44
CA ARG A 17 -36.16 -25.99 -3.06
C ARG A 17 -35.26 -24.94 -3.73
N MET A 18 -34.05 -24.72 -3.22
CA MET A 18 -33.06 -23.83 -3.86
C MET A 18 -32.41 -24.43 -5.12
N LEU A 19 -32.33 -25.77 -5.22
CA LEU A 19 -31.78 -26.45 -6.40
C LEU A 19 -32.72 -26.43 -7.61
N HIS A 20 -34.04 -26.26 -7.41
CA HIS A 20 -35.00 -26.18 -8.50
C HIS A 20 -35.13 -24.76 -9.11
N GLU A 21 -34.97 -23.69 -8.34
CA GLU A 21 -35.00 -22.30 -8.83
C GLU A 21 -33.76 -21.93 -9.67
N ARG A 22 -32.66 -22.69 -9.56
CA ARG A 22 -31.46 -22.51 -10.41
C ARG A 22 -31.59 -23.07 -11.84
N ARG A 23 -32.74 -23.64 -12.24
CA ARG A 23 -32.93 -24.21 -13.60
C ARG A 23 -33.45 -23.23 -14.66
N LEU A 24 -33.65 -21.95 -14.35
CA LEU A 24 -34.11 -20.94 -15.31
C LEU A 24 -33.17 -19.72 -15.47
N GLY A 25 -31.84 -19.93 -15.40
CA GLY A 25 -30.86 -18.84 -15.58
C GLY A 25 -29.58 -19.19 -16.34
N PHE A 26 -29.57 -20.32 -17.06
CA PHE A 26 -28.34 -20.92 -17.59
C PHE A 26 -27.77 -20.28 -18.88
N THR A 27 -28.30 -19.14 -19.33
CA THR A 27 -27.78 -18.42 -20.52
C THR A 27 -27.01 -17.15 -20.19
N MET A 28 -27.08 -16.65 -18.94
CA MET A 28 -26.29 -15.49 -18.47
C MET A 28 -24.96 -15.89 -17.81
N ALA A 29 -24.85 -17.17 -17.40
CA ALA A 29 -23.70 -17.71 -16.70
C ALA A 29 -22.35 -17.62 -17.46
N PRO A 30 -22.24 -17.94 -18.77
CA PRO A 30 -20.95 -17.90 -19.45
C PRO A 30 -20.46 -16.46 -19.63
N VAL A 31 -21.36 -15.51 -19.91
CA VAL A 31 -20.98 -14.10 -20.09
C VAL A 31 -20.57 -13.48 -18.75
N VAL A 32 -21.33 -13.74 -17.68
CA VAL A 32 -21.02 -13.20 -16.34
C VAL A 32 -19.72 -13.80 -15.79
N THR A 33 -19.49 -15.10 -15.97
CA THR A 33 -18.21 -15.73 -15.59
C THR A 33 -17.05 -15.22 -16.44
N PHE A 34 -17.23 -15.04 -17.75
CA PHE A 34 -16.20 -14.50 -18.62
C PHE A 34 -15.84 -13.04 -18.28
N VAL A 35 -16.84 -12.21 -17.96
CA VAL A 35 -16.64 -10.84 -17.50
C VAL A 35 -15.96 -10.82 -16.14
N LEU A 36 -16.36 -11.67 -15.19
CA LEU A 36 -15.69 -11.80 -13.89
C LEU A 36 -14.23 -12.24 -14.04
N VAL A 37 -13.96 -13.24 -14.90
CA VAL A 37 -12.59 -13.70 -15.17
C VAL A 37 -11.78 -12.60 -15.84
N MET A 38 -12.34 -11.88 -16.82
CA MET A 38 -11.64 -10.74 -17.43
C MET A 38 -11.37 -9.60 -16.46
N VAL A 39 -12.30 -9.29 -15.56
CA VAL A 39 -12.11 -8.28 -14.51
C VAL A 39 -11.03 -8.74 -13.53
N LEU A 40 -11.02 -10.01 -13.11
CA LEU A 40 -10.00 -10.57 -12.22
C LEU A 40 -8.60 -10.58 -12.87
N VAL A 41 -8.50 -10.99 -14.13
CA VAL A 41 -7.23 -10.98 -14.89
C VAL A 41 -6.72 -9.55 -15.10
N SER A 42 -7.62 -8.59 -15.35
CA SER A 42 -7.25 -7.16 -15.43
C SER A 42 -6.79 -6.61 -14.08
N PHE A 43 -7.38 -7.10 -12.99
CA PHE A 43 -7.03 -6.72 -11.63
C PHE A 43 -5.65 -7.25 -11.23
N GLU A 44 -5.29 -8.47 -11.63
CA GLU A 44 -3.95 -9.02 -11.44
C GLU A 44 -2.87 -8.24 -12.20
N ALA A 45 -3.15 -7.83 -13.44
CA ALA A 45 -2.23 -6.99 -14.22
C ALA A 45 -2.02 -5.62 -13.55
N ALA A 46 -3.08 -5.01 -13.00
CA ALA A 46 -3.00 -3.74 -12.27
C ALA A 46 -2.29 -3.87 -10.90
N GLN A 47 -2.41 -5.03 -10.25
CA GLN A 47 -1.78 -5.28 -8.95
C GLN A 47 -0.27 -5.48 -9.05
N ALA A 48 0.23 -6.02 -10.16
CA ALA A 48 1.66 -6.24 -10.36
C ALA A 48 2.47 -4.92 -10.29
N GLU A 49 1.96 -3.83 -10.87
CA GLU A 49 2.62 -2.52 -10.84
C GLU A 49 2.65 -1.91 -9.43
N VAL A 50 1.55 -2.07 -8.67
CA VAL A 50 1.47 -1.58 -7.28
C VAL A 50 2.37 -2.37 -6.34
N HIS A 51 2.52 -3.68 -6.53
CA HIS A 51 3.43 -4.50 -5.73
C HIS A 51 4.90 -4.23 -6.07
N ALA A 52 5.23 -4.06 -7.36
CA ALA A 52 6.57 -3.70 -7.80
C ALA A 52 6.97 -2.31 -7.26
N GLY A 53 6.09 -1.31 -7.34
CA GLY A 53 6.33 0.03 -6.81
C GLY A 53 6.51 0.06 -5.29
N ARG A 54 5.69 -0.70 -4.54
CA ARG A 54 5.85 -0.85 -3.08
C ARG A 54 7.14 -1.56 -2.71
N ALA A 55 7.52 -2.61 -3.43
CA ALA A 55 8.77 -3.34 -3.19
C ALA A 55 10.00 -2.48 -3.48
N LEU A 56 9.97 -1.66 -4.53
CA LEU A 56 11.03 -0.72 -4.85
C LEU A 56 11.17 0.35 -3.76
N MET A 57 10.05 0.94 -3.32
CA MET A 57 10.07 1.92 -2.24
C MET A 57 10.52 1.36 -0.90
N ALA A 58 10.16 0.11 -0.57
CA ALA A 58 10.65 -0.54 0.63
C ALA A 58 12.18 -0.71 0.61
N ARG A 59 12.78 -1.00 -0.55
CA ARG A 59 14.24 -1.06 -0.70
C ARG A 59 14.91 0.29 -0.55
N ILE A 60 14.32 1.36 -1.09
CA ILE A 60 14.87 2.71 -0.99
C ILE A 60 14.83 3.22 0.46
N ILE A 61 13.84 2.81 1.25
CA ILE A 61 13.69 3.21 2.67
C ILE A 61 14.61 2.39 3.61
N ASP A 62 15.06 1.20 3.20
CA ASP A 62 15.91 0.31 4.04
C ASP A 62 17.39 0.75 4.10
N GLU A 63 17.78 1.81 3.38
CA GLU A 63 19.11 2.41 3.54
C GLU A 63 19.28 2.93 4.97
N PRO A 64 20.35 2.57 5.69
CA PRO A 64 20.51 2.86 7.12
C PRO A 64 20.79 4.34 7.34
N GLY A 65 19.73 5.15 7.38
CA GLY A 65 19.75 6.51 7.90
C GLY A 65 19.91 6.48 9.42
N GLU A 66 20.87 7.24 9.94
CA GLU A 66 21.16 7.32 11.37
C GLU A 66 19.99 8.00 12.12
N GLY A 67 19.04 7.19 12.57
CA GLY A 67 17.89 7.65 13.36
C GLY A 67 16.75 6.64 13.32
N ASN A 68 16.53 5.95 14.44
CA ASN A 68 15.41 5.02 14.65
C ASN A 68 14.05 5.74 14.52
N GLY A 69 13.58 6.00 13.30
CA GLY A 69 12.28 6.62 13.02
C GLY A 69 12.20 7.64 11.88
N ASP A 70 13.28 7.93 11.15
CA ASP A 70 13.21 8.86 10.01
C ASP A 70 12.48 8.19 8.83
N ASN A 71 11.33 8.74 8.44
CA ASN A 71 10.53 8.25 7.30
C ASN A 71 10.86 9.01 6.00
N ALA A 72 11.93 9.81 6.02
CA ALA A 72 12.44 10.53 4.88
C ALA A 72 13.80 9.97 4.49
N VAL A 73 13.96 9.68 3.20
CA VAL A 73 15.17 9.05 2.66
C VAL A 73 16.25 10.10 2.51
N GLU A 74 17.44 9.82 3.02
CA GLU A 74 18.58 10.72 2.90
C GLU A 74 19.23 10.57 1.53
N LEU A 75 19.35 11.68 0.80
CA LEU A 75 19.99 11.76 -0.49
C LEU A 75 21.36 12.43 -0.34
N LYS A 76 22.36 11.80 -0.94
CA LYS A 76 23.70 12.38 -1.11
C LYS A 76 23.77 13.15 -2.43
N MET A 77 24.76 14.02 -2.56
CA MET A 77 24.93 14.84 -3.77
C MET A 77 25.24 13.98 -5.00
N GLU A 78 25.95 12.87 -4.83
CA GLU A 78 26.35 11.97 -5.92
C GLU A 78 25.15 11.24 -6.52
N ASP A 79 24.21 10.84 -5.66
CA ASP A 79 23.07 9.98 -6.02
C ASP A 79 21.73 10.75 -6.06
N PHE A 80 21.78 12.08 -5.96
CA PHE A 80 20.59 12.93 -5.89
C PHE A 80 19.67 12.73 -7.09
N ASN A 81 20.22 12.89 -8.30
CA ASN A 81 19.45 12.81 -9.54
C ASN A 81 19.02 11.38 -9.85
N SER A 82 19.92 10.40 -9.68
CA SER A 82 19.63 9.00 -9.97
C SER A 82 18.51 8.47 -9.07
N THR A 83 18.56 8.77 -7.78
CA THR A 83 17.55 8.31 -6.82
C THR A 83 16.19 8.98 -7.03
N LEU A 84 16.17 10.30 -7.33
CA LEU A 84 14.91 11.00 -7.61
C LEU A 84 14.24 10.51 -8.88
N LEU A 85 15.01 10.24 -9.94
CA LEU A 85 14.48 9.74 -11.22
C LEU A 85 14.08 8.27 -11.17
N ALA A 86 14.74 7.46 -10.33
CA ALA A 86 14.40 6.05 -10.14
C ALA A 86 13.17 5.84 -9.25
N SER A 87 12.73 6.88 -8.53
CA SER A 87 11.58 6.79 -7.65
C SER A 87 10.28 6.58 -8.43
N PRO A 88 9.46 5.56 -8.09
CA PRO A 88 8.17 5.34 -8.74
C PRO A 88 7.08 6.34 -8.31
N SER A 89 7.35 7.25 -7.37
CA SER A 89 6.38 8.26 -6.93
C SER A 89 6.16 9.33 -7.99
N SER A 90 4.92 9.81 -8.10
CA SER A 90 4.59 10.90 -9.04
C SER A 90 5.09 12.27 -8.58
N TRP A 91 5.32 12.46 -7.28
CA TRP A 91 5.84 13.70 -6.71
C TRP A 91 6.98 13.41 -5.72
N ALA A 92 7.90 14.36 -5.56
CA ALA A 92 8.95 14.29 -4.55
C ALA A 92 9.03 15.61 -3.77
N ILE A 93 9.25 15.52 -2.46
CA ILE A 93 9.55 16.66 -1.59
C ILE A 93 10.95 16.46 -1.06
N VAL A 94 11.83 17.40 -1.37
CA VAL A 94 13.22 17.42 -0.92
C VAL A 94 13.40 18.49 0.15
N GLU A 95 13.77 18.09 1.37
CA GLU A 95 14.23 19.01 2.41
C GLU A 95 15.74 19.22 2.29
N PHE A 96 16.16 20.44 1.96
CA PHE A 96 17.56 20.86 2.05
C PHE A 96 17.83 21.41 3.46
N PHE A 97 18.62 20.70 4.25
CA PHE A 97 18.88 21.04 5.66
C PHE A 97 20.38 21.06 5.97
N ALA A 98 20.73 21.47 7.19
CA ALA A 98 22.07 21.28 7.74
C ALA A 98 21.95 20.79 9.19
N HIS A 99 22.66 19.73 9.56
CA HIS A 99 22.55 19.14 10.90
C HIS A 99 22.89 20.12 12.05
N TRP A 100 23.80 21.07 11.79
CA TRP A 100 24.20 22.08 12.76
C TRP A 100 23.23 23.28 12.83
N CYS A 101 22.32 23.44 11.87
CA CYS A 101 21.40 24.58 11.82
C CYS A 101 20.28 24.44 12.87
N PRO A 102 20.14 25.40 13.80
CA PRO A 102 19.12 25.35 14.85
C PRO A 102 17.68 25.34 14.31
N ALA A 103 17.41 26.12 13.26
CA ALA A 103 16.08 26.18 12.64
C ALA A 103 15.70 24.84 11.99
N CYS A 104 16.65 24.19 11.29
CA CYS A 104 16.44 22.88 10.68
C CYS A 104 16.14 21.81 11.73
N ARG A 105 16.90 21.79 12.84
CA ARG A 105 16.62 20.84 13.93
C ARG A 105 15.25 21.02 14.56
N ASN A 106 14.79 22.27 14.68
CA ASN A 106 13.44 22.56 15.18
C ASN A 106 12.34 22.14 14.17
N TYR A 107 12.64 22.18 12.88
CA TYR A 107 11.71 21.79 11.81
C TYR A 107 11.65 20.28 11.57
N LYS A 108 12.77 19.56 11.73
CA LYS A 108 12.89 18.08 11.57
C LYS A 108 11.68 17.28 12.10
N PRO A 109 11.21 17.46 13.35
CA PRO A 109 10.07 16.66 13.86
C PRO A 109 8.76 16.91 13.11
N HIS A 110 8.58 18.10 12.53
CA HIS A 110 7.41 18.40 11.69
C HIS A 110 7.53 17.72 10.33
N TYR A 111 8.72 17.77 9.72
CA TYR A 111 8.98 17.11 8.44
C TYR A 111 8.78 15.59 8.54
N GLU A 112 9.31 14.94 9.57
CA GLU A 112 9.09 13.52 9.84
C GLU A 112 7.62 13.16 10.04
N LYS A 113 6.84 14.05 10.67
CA LYS A 113 5.40 13.83 10.86
C LYS A 113 4.65 13.78 9.54
N VAL A 114 5.03 14.63 8.60
CA VAL A 114 4.51 14.58 7.22
C VAL A 114 5.04 13.35 6.51
N ALA A 115 6.33 13.03 6.67
CA ALA A 115 6.94 11.89 6.00
C ALA A 115 6.25 10.57 6.34
N ARG A 116 5.83 10.37 7.60
CA ARG A 116 5.02 9.22 8.04
C ARG A 116 3.68 9.05 7.30
N LEU A 117 3.13 10.10 6.70
CA LEU A 117 1.87 10.01 5.97
C LEU A 117 2.05 9.39 4.57
N PHE A 118 3.25 9.49 4.01
CA PHE A 118 3.56 9.09 2.64
C PHE A 118 4.58 7.94 2.54
N SER A 119 5.42 7.79 3.56
CA SER A 119 6.47 6.78 3.67
C SER A 119 6.22 5.87 4.87
N GLY A 120 6.52 4.58 4.72
CA GLY A 120 6.40 3.56 5.77
C GLY A 120 5.24 2.58 5.59
N HIS A 121 5.25 1.50 6.37
CA HIS A 121 4.31 0.38 6.24
C HIS A 121 2.84 0.76 6.47
N ASN A 122 2.60 1.73 7.36
CA ASN A 122 1.27 2.20 7.75
C ASN A 122 0.93 3.61 7.20
N ALA A 123 1.61 4.05 6.13
CA ALA A 123 1.35 5.34 5.52
C ALA A 123 -0.09 5.44 5.01
N ALA A 124 -0.75 6.56 5.27
CA ALA A 124 -2.12 6.80 4.80
C ALA A 124 -2.18 6.92 3.26
N HIS A 125 -1.10 7.43 2.66
CA HIS A 125 -0.99 7.72 1.24
C HIS A 125 0.35 7.21 0.68
N PRO A 126 0.56 5.89 0.62
CA PRO A 126 1.84 5.30 0.22
C PRO A 126 2.12 5.50 -1.27
N GLY A 127 3.36 5.82 -1.62
CA GLY A 127 3.85 5.84 -3.01
C GLY A 127 3.38 7.02 -3.87
N ILE A 128 2.68 7.99 -3.27
CA ILE A 128 2.25 9.22 -3.96
C ILE A 128 3.40 10.24 -3.93
N VAL A 129 3.89 10.55 -2.73
CA VAL A 129 4.96 11.52 -2.52
C VAL A 129 6.20 10.83 -2.00
N PHE A 130 7.32 11.03 -2.67
CA PHE A 130 8.63 10.58 -2.22
C PHE A 130 9.23 11.64 -1.28
N MET A 131 9.43 11.27 -0.02
CA MET A 131 9.91 12.17 1.03
C MET A 131 11.42 11.99 1.18
N THR A 132 12.18 13.05 0.93
CA THR A 132 13.65 12.98 0.94
C THR A 132 14.30 14.19 1.61
N LYS A 133 15.52 14.01 2.10
CA LYS A 133 16.31 15.06 2.75
C LYS A 133 17.75 15.06 2.22
N VAL A 134 18.37 16.24 2.14
CA VAL A 134 19.77 16.43 1.74
C VAL A 134 20.45 17.29 2.80
N ASP A 135 21.51 16.76 3.43
CA ASP A 135 22.35 17.55 4.33
C ASP A 135 23.36 18.38 3.52
N CYS A 136 23.13 19.69 3.43
CA CYS A 136 24.00 20.63 2.74
C CYS A 136 25.31 20.92 3.48
N ALA A 137 25.46 20.48 4.73
CA ALA A 137 26.71 20.62 5.48
C ALA A 137 27.73 19.54 5.14
N LEU A 138 27.27 18.40 4.63
CA LEU A 138 28.11 17.32 4.16
C LEU A 138 28.41 17.53 2.68
N LYS A 139 29.70 17.43 2.32
CA LYS A 139 30.21 17.71 0.99
C LYS A 139 30.52 16.43 0.24
#